data_AF-A0A7J4PJL8-F1
#
_entry.id   AF-A0A7J4PJL8-F1
#
_cell.length_a   1.000
_cell.length_b   1.000
_cell.length_c   1.000
_cell.angle_alpha   90.00
_cell.angle_beta   90.00
_cell.angle_gamma   90.00
#
_symmetry.space_group_name_H-M   'P 1'
#
loop_
_entity.id
_entity.type
_entity.pdbx_description
1 polymer ?
#
loop_
_entity_poly.entity_id
_entity_poly.type
_entity_poly.pdbx_seq_one_letter_code
_entity_poly.pdbx_strand_id
1 'polypeptide(L)'
;MVENLQRILKEAIAAISIIAGTMAIYHVLAIQTNILPSIFIHIPYVMRAPFVLFSPGILAAIMCRLLTKNTVKIVIIGIITIVLWIYWFSAIYPALIYD
;
A
#
# COMPACT_ATOMS: atom_id res chain seq x y z
N MET A 1 -14.58 -29.73 -6.25
CA MET A 1 -13.24 -29.46 -5.66
C MET A 1 -12.40 -28.52 -6.51
N VAL A 2 -12.36 -28.70 -7.85
CA VAL A 2 -11.62 -27.84 -8.80
C VAL A 2 -12.12 -26.39 -8.84
N GLU A 3 -13.44 -26.15 -8.83
CA GLU A 3 -13.99 -24.78 -8.86
C GLU A 3 -13.67 -23.95 -7.61
N ASN A 4 -13.70 -24.57 -6.42
CA ASN A 4 -13.32 -23.89 -5.18
C ASN A 4 -11.84 -23.48 -5.19
N LEU A 5 -10.98 -24.34 -5.74
CA LEU A 5 -9.55 -24.03 -5.88
C LEU A 5 -9.34 -22.85 -6.85
N GLN A 6 -10.02 -22.85 -8.00
CA GLN A 6 -9.93 -21.75 -8.97
C GLN A 6 -10.42 -20.42 -8.40
N ARG A 7 -11.50 -20.44 -7.59
CA ARG A 7 -12.00 -19.23 -6.93
C ARG A 7 -10.99 -18.66 -5.92
N ILE A 8 -10.42 -19.52 -5.08
CA ILE A 8 -9.39 -19.12 -4.10
C ILE A 8 -8.17 -18.55 -4.83
N LEU A 9 -7.73 -19.19 -5.90
CA LEU A 9 -6.57 -18.75 -6.68
C LEU A 9 -6.80 -17.36 -7.29
N LYS A 10 -7.98 -17.13 -7.88
CA LYS A 10 -8.36 -15.82 -8.44
C LYS A 10 -8.38 -14.73 -7.38
N GLU A 11 -8.96 -15.02 -6.21
CA GLU A 11 -8.97 -14.07 -5.08
C GLU A 11 -7.56 -13.76 -4.58
N ALA A 12 -6.68 -14.77 -4.51
CA ALA A 12 -5.29 -14.58 -4.10
C ALA A 12 -4.51 -13.73 -5.11
N ILE A 13 -4.64 -14.01 -6.41
CA ILE A 13 -4.01 -13.22 -7.48
C ILE A 13 -4.51 -11.77 -7.42
N ALA A 14 -5.81 -11.54 -7.25
CA ALA A 14 -6.36 -10.21 -7.13
C ALA A 14 -5.79 -9.44 -5.93
N ALA A 15 -5.70 -10.11 -4.76
CA ALA A 15 -5.11 -9.52 -3.56
C ALA A 15 -3.63 -9.17 -3.75
N ILE A 16 -2.84 -10.08 -4.32
CA ILE A 16 -1.42 -9.85 -4.62
C ILE A 16 -1.25 -8.69 -5.60
N SER A 17 -2.06 -8.64 -6.66
CA SER A 17 -2.03 -7.55 -7.64
C SER A 17 -2.37 -6.18 -7.03
N ILE A 18 -3.34 -6.13 -6.10
CA ILE A 18 -3.65 -4.88 -5.38
C ILE A 18 -2.47 -4.43 -4.53
N ILE A 19 -1.88 -5.35 -3.76
CA ILE A 19 -0.72 -5.04 -2.90
C ILE A 19 0.45 -4.56 -3.76
N ALA A 20 0.81 -5.31 -4.80
CA ALA A 20 1.92 -4.98 -5.69
C ALA A 20 1.69 -3.66 -6.44
N GLY A 21 0.48 -3.46 -6.99
CA GLY A 21 0.11 -2.23 -7.70
C GLY A 21 0.14 -1.00 -6.79
N THR A 22 -0.36 -1.13 -5.56
CA THR A 22 -0.32 -0.05 -4.57
C THR A 22 1.13 0.30 -4.21
N MET A 23 1.97 -0.70 -3.96
CA MET A 23 3.39 -0.51 -3.68
C MET A 23 4.11 0.17 -4.86
N ALA A 24 3.83 -0.26 -6.10
CA ALA A 24 4.45 0.32 -7.29
C ALA A 24 4.07 1.81 -7.48
N ILE A 25 2.80 2.16 -7.28
CA ILE A 25 2.35 3.57 -7.33
C ILE A 25 3.10 4.40 -6.30
N TYR A 26 3.13 3.95 -5.05
CA TYR A 26 3.80 4.68 -3.98
C TYR A 26 5.32 4.74 -4.16
N HIS A 27 5.94 3.70 -4.70
CA HIS A 27 7.35 3.68 -5.05
C HIS A 27 7.69 4.73 -6.11
N VAL A 28 6.87 4.85 -7.17
CA VAL A 28 7.05 5.87 -8.21
C VAL A 28 6.83 7.28 -7.65
N LEU A 29 5.78 7.45 -6.85
CA LEU A 29 5.47 8.76 -6.23
C LEU A 29 6.49 9.18 -5.17
N ALA A 30 7.14 8.24 -4.49
CA ALA A 30 8.14 8.50 -3.46
C ALA A 30 9.52 8.80 -4.05
N ILE A 31 10.01 7.98 -4.98
CA ILE A 31 11.39 8.07 -5.48
C ILE A 31 11.52 9.03 -6.65
N GLN A 32 10.61 8.97 -7.62
CA GLN A 32 10.86 9.64 -8.91
C GLN A 32 10.41 11.10 -8.94
N THR A 33 9.51 11.51 -8.05
CA THR A 33 8.72 12.72 -8.33
C THR A 33 8.68 13.75 -7.19
N ASN A 34 9.18 13.45 -5.98
CA ASN A 34 8.97 14.30 -4.80
C ASN A 34 7.47 14.68 -4.58
N ILE A 35 6.54 13.94 -5.20
CA ILE A 35 5.11 14.25 -5.18
C ILE A 35 4.53 13.90 -3.83
N LEU A 36 4.95 12.79 -3.18
CA LEU A 36 4.50 12.47 -1.82
C LEU A 36 4.74 13.64 -0.85
N PRO A 37 5.98 14.16 -0.71
CA PRO A 37 6.24 15.34 0.12
C PRO A 37 5.35 16.55 -0.24
N SER A 38 5.12 16.79 -1.53
CA SER A 38 4.28 17.90 -2.02
C SER A 38 2.80 17.71 -1.69
N ILE A 39 2.26 16.50 -1.83
CA ILE A 39 0.88 16.16 -1.45
C ILE A 39 0.66 16.37 0.05
N PHE A 40 1.65 16.00 0.87
CA PHE A 40 1.54 16.08 2.32
C PHE A 40 2.01 17.42 2.92
N ILE A 41 2.46 18.38 2.11
CA ILE A 41 2.94 19.69 2.60
C ILE A 41 1.82 20.48 3.29
N HIS A 42 0.57 20.27 2.86
CA HIS A 42 -0.61 20.92 3.43
C HIS A 42 -1.07 20.29 4.75
N ILE A 43 -0.51 19.13 5.13
CA ILE A 43 -0.80 18.48 6.40
C ILE A 43 0.16 19.02 7.49
N PRO A 44 -0.31 19.24 8.74
CA PRO A 44 0.55 19.62 9.86
C PRO A 44 1.75 18.67 9.97
N TYR A 45 2.94 19.23 10.24
CA TYR A 45 4.20 18.46 10.26
C TYR A 45 4.11 17.15 11.07
N VAL A 46 3.48 17.22 12.26
CA VAL A 46 3.29 16.09 13.18
C VAL A 46 2.43 14.96 12.57
N MET A 47 1.56 15.29 11.63
CA MET A 47 0.66 14.35 10.96
C MET A 47 1.25 13.80 9.64
N ARG A 48 2.29 14.40 9.06
CA ARG A 48 2.83 13.96 7.77
C ARG A 48 3.35 12.51 7.81
N ALA A 49 4.15 12.18 8.83
CA ALA A 49 4.70 10.84 8.99
C ALA A 49 3.61 9.75 9.07
N PRO A 50 2.58 9.85 9.93
CA PRO A 50 1.52 8.83 9.96
C PRO A 50 0.74 8.77 8.63
N PHE A 51 0.45 9.90 7.98
CA PHE A 51 -0.25 9.86 6.69
C PHE A 51 0.57 9.13 5.60
N VAL A 52 1.87 9.43 5.48
CA VAL A 52 2.77 8.74 4.54
C VAL A 52 2.88 7.24 4.84
N LEU A 53 2.83 6.87 6.13
CA LEU A 53 2.96 5.48 6.57
C LEU A 53 1.68 4.67 6.26
N PHE A 54 0.51 5.25 6.52
CA PHE A 54 -0.76 4.53 6.45
C PHE A 54 -1.44 4.64 5.08
N SER A 55 -1.14 5.67 4.28
CA SER A 55 -1.85 5.93 3.02
C SER A 55 -1.74 4.81 1.97
N PRO A 56 -0.66 4.02 1.86
CA PRO A 56 -0.63 2.85 0.98
C PRO A 56 -1.61 1.77 1.44
N GLY A 57 -1.67 1.50 2.75
CA GLY A 57 -2.63 0.56 3.31
C GLY A 57 -4.08 0.96 3.06
N ILE A 58 -4.36 2.26 3.21
CA ILE A 58 -5.69 2.82 2.94
C ILE A 58 -6.03 2.67 1.46
N LEU A 59 -5.11 2.97 0.53
CA LEU A 59 -5.34 2.80 -0.90
C LEU A 59 -5.57 1.33 -1.27
N ALA A 60 -4.77 0.41 -0.75
CA ALA A 60 -4.94 -1.02 -0.98
C ALA A 60 -6.29 -1.53 -0.43
N ALA A 61 -6.71 -1.06 0.73
CA ALA A 61 -8.02 -1.38 1.30
C ALA A 61 -9.18 -0.85 0.45
N ILE A 62 -9.06 0.38 -0.07
CA ILE A 62 -10.05 0.97 -1.00
C ILE A 62 -10.14 0.14 -2.28
N MET A 63 -9.01 -0.20 -2.89
CA MET A 63 -8.96 -1.01 -4.11
C MET A 63 -9.51 -2.42 -3.87
N CYS A 64 -9.20 -3.02 -2.72
CA CYS A 64 -9.74 -4.32 -2.33
C CYS A 64 -11.26 -4.29 -2.15
N ARG A 65 -11.81 -3.20 -1.59
CA ARG A 65 -13.26 -3.02 -1.42
C ARG A 65 -14.02 -3.02 -2.75
N LEU A 66 -13.38 -2.65 -3.86
CA LEU A 66 -13.98 -2.72 -5.20
C LEU A 66 -14.18 -4.16 -5.69
N LEU A 67 -13.42 -5.12 -5.15
CA LEU A 67 -13.46 -6.53 -5.54
C LEU A 67 -14.17 -7.43 -4.53
N THR A 68 -14.20 -7.05 -3.25
CA THR A 68 -14.86 -7.84 -2.20
C THR A 68 -15.57 -6.96 -1.18
N LYS A 69 -16.68 -7.46 -0.62
CA LYS A 69 -17.38 -6.85 0.51
C LYS A 69 -16.94 -7.40 1.87
N ASN A 70 -15.99 -8.35 1.89
CA ASN A 70 -15.53 -8.95 3.13
C ASN A 70 -14.56 -8.03 3.87
N THR A 71 -15.04 -7.41 4.95
CA THR A 71 -14.27 -6.47 5.79
C THR A 71 -12.98 -7.09 6.32
N VAL A 72 -12.98 -8.36 6.70
CA VAL A 72 -11.78 -9.02 7.25
C VAL A 72 -10.68 -9.10 6.20
N LYS A 73 -11.02 -9.48 4.96
CA LYS A 73 -10.05 -9.55 3.85
C LYS A 73 -9.49 -8.16 3.51
N ILE A 74 -10.34 -7.14 3.50
CA ILE A 74 -9.96 -5.74 3.23
C ILE A 74 -8.95 -5.26 4.28
N VAL A 75 -9.25 -5.48 5.56
CA VAL A 75 -8.37 -5.07 6.67
C VAL A 75 -7.04 -5.81 6.62
N ILE A 76 -7.05 -7.12 6.38
CA ILE A 76 -5.82 -7.92 6.25
C ILE A 76 -4.94 -7.38 5.12
N ILE A 77 -5.51 -7.10 3.95
CA ILE A 77 -4.76 -6.57 2.81
C ILE A 77 -4.17 -5.19 3.15
N GLY A 78 -4.95 -4.32 3.79
CA GLY A 78 -4.44 -3.01 4.24
C GLY A 78 -3.26 -3.14 5.20
N ILE A 79 -3.36 -4.02 6.21
CA ILE A 79 -2.27 -4.27 7.18
C ILE A 79 -1.04 -4.83 6.48
N ILE A 80 -1.19 -5.83 5.61
CA ILE A 80 -0.07 -6.42 4.86
C ILE A 80 0.63 -5.36 4.01
N THR A 81 -0.14 -4.51 3.32
CA THR A 81 0.43 -3.41 2.53
C THR A 81 1.18 -2.41 3.41
N ILE A 82 0.67 -2.07 4.59
CA ILE A 82 1.38 -1.16 5.53
C ILE A 82 2.70 -1.80 5.98
N VAL A 83 2.69 -3.08 6.37
CA VAL A 83 3.90 -3.77 6.82
C VAL A 83 4.95 -3.83 5.70
N LEU A 84 4.54 -4.18 4.48
CA LEU A 84 5.42 -4.18 3.31
C LEU A 84 5.93 -2.79 2.97
N TRP A 85 5.08 -1.76 3.10
CA TRP A 85 5.46 -0.38 2.90
C TRP A 85 6.49 0.08 3.93
N ILE A 86 6.30 -0.22 5.21
CA ILE A 86 7.26 0.10 6.26
C ILE A 86 8.60 -0.57 5.98
N TYR A 87 8.59 -1.86 5.63
CA TYR A 87 9.80 -2.59 5.30
C TYR A 87 10.55 -1.93 4.14
N TRP A 88 9.83 -1.59 3.08
CA TRP A 88 10.40 -0.96 1.90
C TRP A 88 10.88 0.48 2.17
N PHE A 89 10.08 1.27 2.88
CA PHE A 89 10.42 2.64 3.30
C PHE A 89 11.66 2.63 4.19
N SER A 90 11.76 1.69 5.15
CA SER A 90 12.94 1.56 6.02
C SER A 90 14.21 1.15 5.26
N ALA A 91 14.08 0.47 4.13
CA ALA A 91 15.21 0.10 3.28
C ALA A 91 15.74 1.26 2.42
N ILE A 92 14.88 2.25 2.12
CA ILE A 92 15.21 3.36 1.20
C ILE A 92 15.40 4.69 1.92
N TYR A 93 14.83 4.85 3.11
CA TYR A 93 15.05 6.02 3.97
C TYR A 93 16.54 6.30 4.25
N PRO A 94 17.41 5.28 4.48
CA PRO A 94 18.85 5.51 4.55
C PRO A 94 19.42 6.06 3.23
N ALA A 95 18.97 5.54 2.08
CA ALA A 95 19.42 6.01 0.76
C ALA A 95 18.93 7.44 0.42
N LEU A 96 17.88 7.94 1.08
CA LEU A 96 17.32 9.29 0.88
C LEU A 96 17.94 10.37 1.80
N ILE A 97 18.66 9.99 2.86
CA ILE A 97 19.24 10.91 3.85
C ILE A 97 20.75 11.08 3.70
N TYR A 98 21.42 10.07 3.13
CA TYR A 98 22.89 10.06 2.99
C TYR A 98 23.39 10.52 1.60
N ASP A 99 22.51 11.07 0.76
CA ASP A 99 22.86 11.83 -0.47
C ASP A 99 22.60 13.32 -0.25
#